data_AF-A0A7S2I0S6-F1
#
_entry.id   AF-A0A7S2I0S6-F1
#
_cell.length_a   1.000
_cell.length_b   1.000
_cell.length_c   1.000
_cell.angle_alpha   90.00
_cell.angle_beta   90.00
_cell.angle_gamma   90.00
#
_symmetry.space_group_name_H-M   'P 1'
#
loop_
_entity.id
_entity.type
_entity.pdbx_description
1 polymer ?
#
loop_
_entity_poly.entity_id
_entity_poly.type
_entity_poly.pdbx_seq_one_letter_code
_entity_poly.pdbx_strand_id
1 'polypeptide(L)'
;MASAMNWSNVHAHDDDRLLRLDLADVREHLGSSGRVSSTVFRTMATQHLFKPRPWVQRIVSCYLHECGVVAENFITTFIRMSPEKEAEDKAHGVQVATLAEHVNLTLAEYHEWALPPVVYLQTSNPHALSNFKSAMSSAGMRVCYTDNLRSEHDTWGGRINSDEQKMSDAVTGVVNLAIGSQATAFVSSSSSSWTWLTSSLMNRTIQPQSARSCKKMSDSSLVIVSRGGACQQY
;
A
#
# COMPACT_ATOMS: atom_id res chain seq x y z
N MET A 1 3.97 34.35 -9.56
CA MET A 1 4.73 34.63 -8.32
C MET A 1 4.23 33.66 -7.27
N ALA A 2 4.94 32.56 -7.04
CA ALA A 2 4.57 31.55 -6.05
C ALA A 2 5.03 32.03 -4.67
N SER A 3 4.08 32.19 -3.74
CA SER A 3 4.37 32.52 -2.35
C SER A 3 5.01 31.31 -1.69
N ALA A 4 6.26 31.44 -1.25
CA ALA A 4 6.95 30.41 -0.50
C ALA A 4 6.21 30.19 0.84
N MET A 5 5.65 28.99 1.03
CA MET A 5 5.11 28.59 2.33
C MET A 5 6.24 28.59 3.35
N ASN A 6 6.20 29.58 4.24
CA ASN A 6 7.13 29.70 5.34
C ASN A 6 6.80 28.62 6.39
N TRP A 7 7.46 27.47 6.29
CA TRP A 7 7.39 26.41 7.30
C TRP A 7 8.07 26.90 8.58
N SER A 8 7.28 27.51 9.45
CA SER A 8 7.76 27.89 10.78
C SER A 8 7.89 26.64 11.65
N ASN A 9 9.08 26.43 12.19
CA ASN A 9 9.48 25.32 13.05
C ASN A 9 8.88 25.45 14.47
N VAL A 10 7.58 25.72 14.60
CA VAL A 10 6.95 26.07 15.90
C VAL A 10 6.63 24.83 16.76
N HIS A 11 6.94 23.63 16.28
CA HIS A 11 6.87 22.42 17.07
C HIS A 11 8.20 21.68 16.99
N ALA A 12 9.22 22.28 17.61
CA ALA A 12 10.34 21.50 18.15
C ALA A 12 9.74 20.30 18.88
N HIS A 13 10.23 19.11 18.55
CA HIS A 13 9.77 17.84 19.07
C HIS A 13 9.64 17.90 20.58
N ASP A 14 8.39 17.90 21.06
CA ASP A 14 8.08 17.66 22.45
C ASP A 14 8.50 16.21 22.72
N ASP A 15 9.66 16.03 23.37
CA ASP A 15 10.27 14.72 23.63
C ASP A 15 9.34 13.81 24.48
N ASP A 16 8.33 14.38 25.14
CA ASP A 16 7.26 13.65 25.82
C ASP A 16 6.26 12.95 24.87
N ARG A 17 6.35 13.23 23.56
CA ARG A 17 5.60 12.53 22.51
C ARG A 17 6.41 11.43 21.83
N LEU A 18 7.49 10.94 22.45
CA LEU A 18 8.03 9.63 22.11
C LEU A 18 6.87 8.63 22.24
N LEU A 19 6.39 8.19 21.07
CA LEU A 19 5.28 7.27 20.88
C LEU A 19 5.53 6.02 21.71
N ARG A 20 5.01 5.98 22.94
CA ARG A 20 4.94 4.76 23.74
C ARG A 20 3.95 3.86 23.02
N LEU A 21 4.47 2.80 22.41
CA LEU A 21 3.65 1.64 22.06
C LEU A 21 2.99 1.21 23.37
N ASP A 22 1.67 1.35 23.47
CA ASP A 22 0.98 0.96 24.69
C ASP A 22 1.10 -0.57 24.80
N LEU A 23 1.95 -1.01 25.73
CA LEU A 23 2.18 -2.42 25.98
C LEU A 23 0.91 -3.09 26.55
N ALA A 24 -0.10 -2.33 26.98
CA ALA A 24 -1.42 -2.85 27.33
C ALA A 24 -2.11 -3.47 26.11
N ASP A 25 -2.07 -2.83 24.95
CA ASP A 25 -2.63 -3.36 23.70
C ASP A 25 -1.91 -4.66 23.28
N VAL A 26 -0.59 -4.70 23.49
CA VAL A 26 0.23 -5.90 23.21
C VAL A 26 -0.10 -7.03 24.19
N ARG A 27 -0.46 -6.71 25.44
CA ARG A 27 -0.80 -7.68 26.47
C ARG A 27 -2.10 -8.43 26.20
N GLU A 28 -3.11 -7.79 25.61
CA GLU A 28 -4.34 -8.47 25.20
C GLU A 28 -4.09 -9.57 24.14
N HIS A 29 -2.98 -9.46 23.41
CA HIS A 29 -2.59 -10.40 22.35
C HIS A 29 -1.53 -11.42 22.79
N LEU A 30 -1.18 -11.43 24.09
CA LEU A 30 -0.36 -12.49 24.67
C LEU A 30 -1.20 -13.75 24.80
N GLY A 31 -0.83 -14.81 24.07
CA GLY A 31 -1.42 -16.13 24.30
C GLY A 31 -1.14 -16.63 25.73
N SER A 32 -1.73 -17.76 26.10
CA SER A 32 -1.53 -18.41 27.41
C SER A 32 -0.06 -18.73 27.77
N SER A 33 0.83 -18.69 26.78
CA SER A 33 2.29 -18.86 26.93
C SER A 33 3.07 -17.55 27.11
N GLY A 34 2.40 -16.39 27.13
CA GLY A 34 3.06 -15.08 27.20
C GLY A 34 3.83 -14.70 25.94
N ARG A 35 3.57 -15.37 24.81
CA ARG A 35 4.20 -15.07 23.51
C ARG A 35 3.19 -14.41 22.58
N VAL A 36 3.53 -13.24 22.06
CA VAL A 36 2.81 -12.63 20.92
C VAL A 36 3.34 -13.26 19.64
N SER A 37 2.46 -13.65 18.72
CA SER A 37 2.89 -14.02 17.36
C SER A 37 3.64 -12.84 16.74
N SER A 38 4.81 -13.09 16.16
CA SER A 38 5.64 -12.05 15.52
C SER A 38 4.85 -11.24 14.48
N THR A 39 3.89 -11.89 13.79
CA THR A 39 2.98 -11.25 12.83
C THR A 39 2.01 -10.27 13.49
N VAL A 40 1.44 -10.64 14.64
CA VAL A 40 0.53 -9.76 15.40
C VAL A 40 1.30 -8.56 15.94
N PHE A 41 2.46 -8.78 16.56
CA PHE A 41 3.31 -7.70 17.04
C PHE A 41 3.73 -6.75 15.92
N ARG A 42 4.19 -7.29 14.77
CA ARG A 42 4.57 -6.48 13.61
C ARG A 42 3.39 -5.64 13.11
N THR A 43 2.19 -6.21 13.07
CA THR A 43 0.97 -5.51 12.63
C THR A 43 0.66 -4.34 13.56
N MET A 44 0.62 -4.58 14.87
CA MET A 44 0.38 -3.55 15.88
C MET A 44 1.45 -2.46 15.86
N ALA A 45 2.72 -2.84 15.80
CA ALA A 45 3.83 -1.89 15.70
C ALA A 45 3.73 -1.03 14.43
N THR A 46 3.40 -1.66 13.29
CA THR A 46 3.21 -0.96 12.01
C THR A 46 2.07 0.04 12.10
N GLN A 47 0.92 -0.36 12.63
CA GLN A 47 -0.24 0.52 12.82
C GLN A 47 0.03 1.67 13.80
N HIS A 48 0.84 1.40 14.84
CA HIS A 48 1.21 2.42 15.80
C HIS A 48 2.19 3.44 15.21
N LEU A 49 3.24 2.97 14.55
CA LEU A 49 4.27 3.81 13.93
C LEU A 49 3.73 4.58 12.72
N PHE A 50 2.80 3.97 11.97
CA PHE A 50 2.20 4.60 10.81
C PHE A 50 0.80 5.12 11.11
N LYS A 51 0.76 6.28 11.75
CA LYS A 51 -0.45 7.13 11.84
C LYS A 51 -0.28 8.30 10.87
N PRO A 52 -0.97 8.32 9.71
CA PRO A 52 -0.85 9.39 8.74
C PRO A 52 -1.07 10.75 9.40
N ARG A 53 -0.13 11.68 9.20
CA ARG A 53 -0.24 13.05 9.72
C ARG A 53 -1.49 13.74 9.13
N PRO A 54 -2.09 14.73 9.82
CA PRO A 54 -3.31 15.40 9.34
C PRO A 54 -3.20 15.96 7.92
N TRP A 55 -2.03 16.45 7.51
CA TRP A 55 -1.83 16.94 6.15
C TRP A 55 -1.87 15.82 5.09
N VAL A 56 -1.37 14.62 5.41
CA VAL A 56 -1.46 13.44 4.55
C VAL A 56 -2.93 13.06 4.39
N GLN A 57 -3.68 13.00 5.49
CA GLN A 57 -5.10 12.66 5.48
C GLN A 57 -5.91 13.62 4.59
N ARG A 58 -5.60 14.92 4.63
CA ARG A 58 -6.22 15.91 3.73
C ARG A 58 -5.91 15.63 2.26
N ILE A 59 -4.64 15.38 1.91
CA ILE A 59 -4.26 15.04 0.53
C ILE A 59 -5.01 13.79 0.07
N VAL A 60 -5.04 12.74 0.89
CA VAL A 60 -5.74 11.49 0.58
C VAL A 60 -7.24 11.74 0.38
N SER A 61 -7.88 12.52 1.25
CA SER A 61 -9.29 12.85 1.12
C SER A 61 -9.59 13.61 -0.18
N CYS A 62 -8.77 14.60 -0.54
CA CYS A 62 -8.92 15.31 -1.81
C CYS A 62 -8.75 14.37 -2.99
N TYR A 63 -7.71 13.53 -2.94
CA TYR A 63 -7.38 12.62 -4.03
C TYR A 63 -8.48 11.57 -4.26
N LEU A 64 -9.00 10.95 -3.19
CA LEU A 64 -10.12 10.00 -3.29
C LEU A 64 -11.39 10.69 -3.83
N HIS A 65 -11.66 11.93 -3.38
CA HIS A 65 -12.79 12.71 -3.86
C HIS A 65 -12.70 13.03 -5.37
N GLU A 66 -11.56 13.52 -5.84
CA GLU A 66 -11.28 13.73 -7.28
C GLU A 66 -11.37 12.40 -8.06
N CYS A 67 -10.95 11.32 -7.41
CA CYS A 67 -11.12 9.97 -7.93
C CYS A 67 -12.55 9.42 -7.84
N GLY A 68 -13.53 10.18 -7.34
CA GLY A 68 -14.92 9.75 -7.26
C GLY A 68 -15.11 8.47 -6.43
N VAL A 69 -14.23 8.23 -5.47
CA VAL A 69 -14.27 7.07 -4.58
C VAL A 69 -14.25 7.52 -3.13
N VAL A 70 -14.72 6.65 -2.25
CA VAL A 70 -14.62 6.81 -0.81
C VAL A 70 -13.77 5.67 -0.24
N ALA A 71 -13.28 5.84 0.98
CA ALA A 71 -12.60 4.76 1.69
C ALA A 71 -13.46 3.48 1.65
N GLU A 72 -12.79 2.33 1.53
CA GLU A 72 -13.39 0.99 1.55
C GLU A 72 -14.26 0.65 0.34
N ASN A 73 -14.24 1.50 -0.69
CA ASN A 73 -15.06 1.32 -1.88
C ASN A 73 -14.26 1.41 -3.18
N PHE A 74 -13.06 0.80 -3.18
CA PHE A 74 -12.19 0.70 -4.35
C PHE A 74 -11.14 -0.40 -4.15
N ILE A 75 -10.60 -0.88 -5.26
CA ILE A 75 -9.43 -1.77 -5.27
C ILE A 75 -8.19 -0.93 -5.51
N THR A 76 -7.11 -1.26 -4.82
CA THR A 76 -5.79 -0.76 -5.19
C THR A 76 -4.86 -1.87 -5.66
N THR A 77 -4.11 -1.58 -6.72
CA THR A 77 -3.14 -2.49 -7.31
C THR A 77 -1.76 -1.86 -7.16
N PHE A 78 -0.82 -2.57 -6.56
CA PHE A 78 0.58 -2.17 -6.52
C PHE A 78 1.42 -3.03 -7.45
N ILE A 79 2.03 -2.37 -8.44
CA ILE A 79 2.88 -2.99 -9.46
C ILE A 79 4.31 -2.49 -9.23
N ARG A 80 5.20 -3.38 -8.79
CA ARG A 80 6.64 -3.12 -8.70
C ARG A 80 7.33 -3.76 -9.90
N MET A 81 7.47 -2.99 -10.97
CA MET A 81 8.19 -3.41 -12.18
C MET A 81 9.44 -2.54 -12.34
N SER A 82 10.60 -3.16 -12.24
CA SER A 82 11.88 -2.52 -12.53
C SER A 82 12.94 -3.60 -12.82
N PRO A 83 14.04 -3.26 -13.52
CA PRO A 83 15.15 -4.18 -13.72
C PRO A 83 15.73 -4.72 -12.40
N GLU A 84 15.79 -3.88 -11.35
CA GLU A 84 16.29 -4.28 -10.03
C GLU A 84 15.37 -5.30 -9.37
N LYS A 85 14.04 -5.12 -9.48
CA LYS A 85 13.08 -6.07 -8.92
C LYS A 85 13.09 -7.38 -9.70
N GLU A 86 13.19 -7.35 -11.02
CA GLU A 86 13.33 -8.56 -11.83
C GLU A 86 14.59 -9.35 -11.45
N ALA A 87 15.72 -8.67 -11.24
CA ALA A 87 16.95 -9.29 -10.78
C ALA A 87 16.80 -9.87 -9.35
N GLU A 88 16.15 -9.14 -8.45
CA GLU A 88 15.84 -9.58 -7.08
C GLU A 88 14.99 -10.86 -7.09
N ASP A 89 13.88 -10.88 -7.83
CA ASP A 89 12.99 -12.04 -7.90
C ASP A 89 13.69 -13.24 -8.54
N LYS A 90 14.45 -13.03 -9.63
CA LYS A 90 15.25 -14.08 -10.27
C LYS A 90 16.29 -14.68 -9.33
N ALA A 91 16.97 -13.85 -8.54
CA ALA A 91 17.98 -14.31 -7.57
C ALA A 91 17.37 -15.18 -6.46
N HIS A 92 16.11 -14.95 -6.11
CA HIS A 92 15.38 -15.72 -5.10
C HIS A 92 14.54 -16.87 -5.68
N GLY A 93 14.63 -17.13 -6.99
CA GLY A 93 13.81 -18.16 -7.66
C GLY A 93 12.31 -17.86 -7.64
N VAL A 94 11.93 -16.59 -7.48
CA VAL A 94 10.55 -16.11 -7.51
C VAL A 94 10.18 -15.77 -8.95
N GLN A 95 9.03 -16.25 -9.40
CA GLN A 95 8.49 -15.87 -10.70
C GLN A 95 8.06 -14.40 -10.66
N VAL A 96 8.60 -13.59 -11.58
CA VAL A 96 8.18 -12.18 -11.73
C VAL A 96 6.74 -12.14 -12.20
N ALA A 97 5.88 -11.45 -11.45
CA ALA A 97 4.50 -11.22 -11.87
C ALA A 97 4.47 -10.35 -13.12
N THR A 98 3.75 -10.81 -14.13
CA THR A 98 3.52 -10.05 -15.36
C THR A 98 2.45 -8.98 -15.14
N LEU A 99 2.49 -7.94 -15.98
CA LEU A 99 1.45 -6.92 -15.99
C LEU A 99 0.05 -7.51 -16.26
N ALA A 100 -0.04 -8.50 -17.15
CA ALA A 100 -1.29 -9.16 -17.49
C ALA A 100 -1.90 -9.88 -16.28
N GLU A 101 -1.09 -10.52 -15.44
CA GLU A 101 -1.56 -11.13 -14.19
C GLU A 101 -2.13 -10.07 -13.23
N HIS A 102 -1.48 -8.92 -13.08
CA HIS A 102 -2.01 -7.83 -12.27
C HIS A 102 -3.37 -7.33 -12.79
N VAL A 103 -3.50 -7.16 -14.11
CA VAL A 103 -4.76 -6.75 -14.78
C VAL A 103 -5.86 -7.77 -14.52
N ASN A 104 -5.60 -9.05 -14.83
CA ASN A 104 -6.58 -10.12 -14.70
C ASN A 104 -7.05 -10.28 -13.26
N LEU A 105 -6.12 -10.22 -12.30
CA LEU A 105 -6.44 -10.35 -10.88
C LEU A 105 -7.24 -9.14 -10.36
N THR A 106 -6.89 -7.93 -10.80
CA THR A 106 -7.65 -6.73 -10.44
C THR A 106 -9.09 -6.80 -10.97
N LEU A 107 -9.29 -7.25 -12.22
CA LEU A 107 -10.63 -7.42 -12.80
C LEU A 107 -11.43 -8.51 -12.08
N ALA A 108 -10.80 -9.64 -11.75
CA ALA A 108 -11.45 -10.71 -11.01
C ALA A 108 -11.96 -10.22 -9.64
N GLU A 109 -11.13 -9.49 -8.90
CA GLU A 109 -11.55 -8.88 -7.63
C GLU A 109 -12.65 -7.85 -7.83
N TYR A 110 -12.56 -7.00 -8.84
CA TYR A 110 -13.60 -6.00 -9.10
C TYR A 110 -14.99 -6.64 -9.29
N HIS A 111 -15.06 -7.73 -10.05
CA HIS A 111 -16.30 -8.48 -10.26
C HIS A 111 -16.80 -9.17 -8.99
N GLU A 112 -15.91 -9.62 -8.11
CA GLU A 112 -16.28 -10.25 -6.84
C GLU A 112 -16.93 -9.26 -5.86
N TRP A 113 -16.45 -8.02 -5.82
CA TRP A 113 -16.87 -7.03 -4.82
C TRP A 113 -17.99 -6.08 -5.30
N ALA A 114 -18.32 -6.07 -6.60
CA ALA A 114 -19.33 -5.18 -7.19
C ALA A 114 -19.10 -3.68 -6.86
N LEU A 115 -17.84 -3.26 -6.92
CA LEU A 115 -17.40 -1.90 -6.56
C LEU A 115 -17.71 -0.88 -7.68
N PRO A 116 -17.55 0.43 -7.41
CA PRO A 116 -17.46 1.44 -8.47
C PRO A 116 -16.34 1.11 -9.46
N PRO A 117 -16.47 1.50 -10.76
CA PRO A 117 -15.52 1.15 -11.82
C PRO A 117 -14.24 2.01 -11.74
N VAL A 118 -13.59 2.02 -10.57
CA VAL A 118 -12.39 2.80 -10.27
C VAL A 118 -11.36 1.92 -9.58
N VAL A 119 -10.15 1.92 -10.11
CA VAL A 119 -8.98 1.26 -9.51
C VAL A 119 -7.92 2.31 -9.18
N TYR A 120 -7.29 2.18 -8.01
CA TYR A 120 -6.14 2.98 -7.64
C TYR A 120 -4.83 2.23 -7.90
N LEU A 121 -4.02 2.72 -8.83
CA LEU A 121 -2.74 2.13 -9.20
C LEU A 121 -1.58 2.80 -8.44
N GLN A 122 -0.74 1.97 -7.84
CA GLN A 122 0.55 2.34 -7.28
C GLN A 122 1.66 1.74 -8.15
N THR A 123 2.49 2.59 -8.75
CA THR A 123 3.66 2.16 -9.52
C THR A 123 4.64 3.32 -9.70
N SER A 124 5.94 3.02 -9.66
CA SER A 124 7.00 3.94 -10.08
C SER A 124 7.26 3.90 -11.58
N ASN A 125 6.80 2.85 -12.27
CA ASN A 125 7.15 2.56 -13.66
C ASN A 125 6.14 3.18 -14.64
N PRO A 126 6.58 4.03 -15.58
CA PRO A 126 5.68 4.72 -16.51
C PRO A 126 5.08 3.78 -17.58
N HIS A 127 5.80 2.75 -18.03
CA HIS A 127 5.25 1.75 -18.95
C HIS A 127 4.15 0.90 -18.28
N ALA A 128 4.36 0.48 -17.03
CA ALA A 128 3.36 -0.23 -16.24
C ALA A 128 2.09 0.63 -16.07
N LEU A 129 2.23 1.92 -15.77
CA LEU A 129 1.10 2.85 -15.69
C LEU A 129 0.34 2.92 -17.02
N SER A 130 1.03 3.20 -18.13
CA SER A 130 0.40 3.37 -19.45
C SER A 130 -0.39 2.13 -19.85
N ASN A 131 0.25 0.96 -19.76
CA ASN A 131 -0.34 -0.30 -20.19
C ASN A 131 -1.48 -0.76 -19.27
N PHE A 132 -1.32 -0.60 -17.94
CA PHE A 132 -2.39 -0.91 -16.99
C PHE A 132 -3.61 -0.01 -17.21
N LYS A 133 -3.37 1.31 -17.38
CA LYS A 133 -4.43 2.28 -17.66
C LYS A 133 -5.18 1.94 -18.95
N SER A 134 -4.47 1.58 -20.01
CA SER A 134 -5.07 1.12 -21.27
C SER A 134 -5.96 -0.10 -21.05
N ALA A 135 -5.45 -1.15 -20.41
CA ALA A 135 -6.19 -2.38 -20.16
C ALA A 135 -7.44 -2.17 -19.29
N MET A 136 -7.34 -1.41 -18.21
CA MET A 136 -8.47 -1.06 -17.34
C MET A 136 -9.52 -0.21 -18.09
N SER A 137 -9.07 0.73 -18.93
CA SER A 137 -9.99 1.57 -19.72
C SER A 137 -10.76 0.74 -20.74
N SER A 138 -10.12 -0.25 -21.38
CA SER A 138 -10.79 -1.22 -22.27
C SER A 138 -11.83 -2.07 -21.55
N ALA A 139 -11.68 -2.28 -20.23
CA ALA A 139 -12.67 -2.94 -19.38
C ALA A 139 -13.73 -1.98 -18.80
N GLY A 140 -13.77 -0.72 -19.24
CA GLY A 140 -14.72 0.28 -18.76
C GLY A 140 -14.40 0.82 -17.35
N MET A 141 -13.17 0.63 -16.88
CA MET A 141 -12.71 1.12 -15.58
C MET A 141 -11.87 2.38 -15.70
N ARG A 142 -11.99 3.26 -14.71
CA ARG A 142 -11.11 4.43 -14.56
C ARG A 142 -9.94 4.09 -13.64
N VAL A 143 -8.74 4.53 -14.02
CA VAL A 143 -7.54 4.36 -13.19
C VAL A 143 -7.13 5.68 -12.57
N CYS A 144 -6.97 5.66 -11.26
CA CYS A 144 -6.42 6.73 -10.44
C CYS A 144 -5.00 6.38 -9.98
N TYR A 145 -4.13 7.39 -9.82
CA TYR A 145 -2.72 7.18 -9.43
C TYR A 145 -2.08 8.49 -8.99
N THR A 146 -1.28 8.50 -7.92
CA THR A 146 -0.52 9.72 -7.53
C THR A 146 0.27 10.29 -8.71
N ASP A 147 0.21 11.60 -8.91
CA ASP A 147 1.08 12.23 -9.90
C ASP A 147 2.47 12.43 -9.28
N ASN A 148 3.43 11.63 -9.73
CA ASN A 148 4.81 11.66 -9.27
C ASN A 148 5.73 11.43 -10.46
N LEU A 149 6.98 11.91 -10.33
CA LEU A 149 8.02 11.55 -11.28
C LEU A 149 8.19 10.03 -11.27
N ARG A 150 8.26 9.46 -12.47
CA ARG A 150 8.32 8.02 -12.69
C ARG A 150 9.62 7.67 -13.37
N SER A 151 10.10 6.48 -13.07
CA SER A 151 11.32 5.92 -13.66
C SER A 151 11.12 4.44 -13.90
N GLU A 152 11.79 3.93 -14.93
CA GLU A 152 11.89 2.48 -15.15
C GLU A 152 12.64 1.78 -14.01
N HIS A 153 13.45 2.53 -13.25
CA HIS A 153 14.24 2.04 -12.14
C HIS A 153 13.49 2.14 -10.80
N ASP A 154 13.87 1.27 -9.86
CA ASP A 154 13.37 1.33 -8.49
C ASP A 154 13.96 2.54 -7.73
N THR A 155 13.29 3.68 -7.84
CA THR A 155 13.66 4.91 -7.13
C THR A 155 13.07 5.00 -5.73
N TRP A 156 12.06 4.17 -5.43
CA TRP A 156 11.38 4.19 -4.14
C TRP A 156 12.33 3.69 -3.03
N GLY A 157 12.26 4.33 -1.86
CA GLY A 157 13.12 3.98 -0.73
C GLY A 157 14.47 4.71 -0.69
N GLY A 158 14.63 5.81 -1.42
CA GLY A 158 15.75 6.73 -1.23
C GLY A 158 17.03 6.38 -1.99
N ARG A 159 16.93 5.56 -3.04
CA ARG A 159 18.04 5.18 -3.94
C ARG A 159 18.47 6.30 -4.90
N ILE A 160 17.99 7.53 -4.67
CA ILE A 160 18.23 8.71 -5.51
C ILE A 160 19.20 9.66 -4.81
N ASN A 161 20.15 10.21 -5.56
CA ASN A 161 21.15 11.13 -4.99
C ASN A 161 20.62 12.55 -4.70
N SER A 162 19.46 12.92 -5.25
CA SER A 162 18.79 14.20 -4.99
C SER A 162 17.89 14.15 -3.75
N ASP A 163 18.13 15.05 -2.79
CA ASP A 163 17.32 15.16 -1.56
C ASP A 163 15.90 15.68 -1.83
N GLU A 164 15.73 16.56 -2.81
CA GLU A 164 14.40 17.00 -3.25
C GLU A 164 13.58 15.83 -3.81
N GLN A 165 14.20 15.00 -4.65
CA GLN A 165 13.52 13.86 -5.23
C GLN A 165 13.24 12.78 -4.18
N LYS A 166 14.16 12.54 -3.24
CA LYS A 166 13.92 11.66 -2.07
C LYS A 166 12.70 12.12 -1.27
N MET A 167 12.59 13.42 -0.98
CA MET A 167 11.46 13.97 -0.23
C MET A 167 10.16 13.80 -1.01
N SER A 168 10.17 14.09 -2.31
CA SER A 168 9.01 13.90 -3.18
C SER A 168 8.55 12.44 -3.20
N ASP A 169 9.46 11.49 -3.45
CA ASP A 169 9.16 10.06 -3.48
C ASP A 169 8.68 9.54 -2.11
N ALA A 170 9.24 10.07 -1.01
CA ALA A 170 8.79 9.73 0.34
C ALA A 170 7.36 10.23 0.62
N VAL A 171 7.03 11.46 0.21
CA VAL A 171 5.67 12.01 0.32
C VAL A 171 4.70 11.19 -0.52
N THR A 172 5.04 10.89 -1.77
CA THR A 172 4.25 10.01 -2.64
C THR A 172 4.05 8.63 -2.01
N GLY A 173 5.10 8.03 -1.46
CA GLY A 173 5.03 6.75 -0.77
C GLY A 173 4.05 6.81 0.41
N VAL A 174 4.16 7.81 1.28
CA VAL A 174 3.26 7.95 2.44
C VAL A 174 1.81 8.16 2.02
N VAL A 175 1.55 8.93 0.96
CA VAL A 175 0.20 9.13 0.40
C VAL A 175 -0.34 7.82 -0.20
N ASN A 176 0.46 7.12 -1.01
CA ASN A 176 0.10 5.82 -1.58
C ASN A 176 -0.19 4.79 -0.50
N LEU A 177 0.62 4.72 0.55
CA LEU A 177 0.41 3.80 1.66
C LEU A 177 -0.88 4.13 2.43
N ALA A 178 -1.15 5.42 2.65
CA ALA A 178 -2.38 5.87 3.29
C ALA A 178 -3.64 5.59 2.46
N ILE A 179 -3.59 5.78 1.13
CA ILE A 179 -4.67 5.39 0.20
C ILE A 179 -4.83 3.86 0.20
N GLY A 180 -3.73 3.13 0.03
CA GLY A 180 -3.74 1.67 -0.02
C GLY A 180 -4.35 1.03 1.22
N SER A 181 -4.03 1.57 2.40
CA SER A 181 -4.60 1.10 3.68
C SER A 181 -6.12 1.29 3.81
N GLN A 182 -6.72 2.10 2.95
CA GLN A 182 -8.17 2.39 2.95
C GLN A 182 -8.93 1.60 1.88
N ALA A 183 -8.28 0.83 1.01
CA ALA A 183 -8.98 0.07 -0.02
C ALA A 183 -9.75 -1.14 0.54
N THR A 184 -10.70 -1.64 -0.26
CA THR A 184 -11.42 -2.89 -0.01
C THR A 184 -10.49 -4.08 -0.17
N ALA A 185 -9.72 -4.08 -1.25
CA ALA A 185 -8.73 -5.10 -1.58
C ALA A 185 -7.47 -4.47 -2.16
N PHE A 186 -6.34 -5.13 -1.91
CA PHE A 186 -5.02 -4.75 -2.36
C PHE A 186 -4.36 -5.89 -3.14
N VAL A 187 -4.15 -5.68 -4.43
CA VAL A 187 -3.53 -6.63 -5.35
C VAL A 187 -2.06 -6.29 -5.50
N SER A 188 -1.16 -7.20 -5.12
CA SER A 188 0.28 -6.98 -5.28
C SER A 188 1.12 -8.24 -5.25
N SER A 189 2.41 -8.13 -5.58
CA SER A 189 3.38 -9.21 -5.44
C SER A 189 3.63 -9.56 -3.98
N SER A 190 3.61 -10.84 -3.67
CA SER A 190 3.89 -11.43 -2.35
C SER A 190 5.35 -11.27 -1.92
N SER A 191 6.28 -11.09 -2.86
CA SER A 191 7.70 -10.88 -2.55
C SER A 191 8.03 -9.42 -2.17
N SER A 192 7.06 -8.50 -2.26
CA SER A 192 7.30 -7.08 -1.95
C SER A 192 7.07 -6.75 -0.47
N SER A 193 8.03 -6.08 0.16
CA SER A 193 7.88 -5.52 1.51
C SER A 193 6.73 -4.52 1.61
N TRP A 194 6.48 -3.77 0.53
CA TRP A 194 5.35 -2.83 0.43
C TRP A 194 4.00 -3.52 0.62
N THR A 195 3.88 -4.75 0.14
CA THR A 195 2.66 -5.55 0.28
C THR A 195 2.36 -5.87 1.72
N TRP A 196 3.36 -6.33 2.46
CA TRP A 196 3.22 -6.68 3.87
C TRP A 196 3.04 -5.46 4.76
N LEU A 197 3.70 -4.35 4.42
CA LEU A 197 3.50 -3.06 5.10
C LEU A 197 2.05 -2.58 4.93
N THR A 198 1.55 -2.55 3.70
CA THR A 198 0.17 -2.12 3.39
C THR A 198 -0.85 -3.05 4.03
N SER A 199 -0.63 -4.37 3.94
CA SER A 199 -1.50 -5.39 4.55
C SER A 199 -1.67 -5.19 6.05
N SER A 200 -0.57 -4.91 6.75
CA SER A 200 -0.59 -4.63 8.20
C SER A 200 -1.46 -3.42 8.54
N LEU A 201 -1.57 -2.45 7.63
CA LEU A 201 -2.36 -1.23 7.82
C LEU A 201 -3.83 -1.35 7.41
N MET A 202 -4.16 -2.32 6.56
CA MET A 202 -5.54 -2.64 6.19
C MET A 202 -6.29 -3.37 7.31
N ASN A 203 -5.59 -4.09 8.18
CA ASN A 203 -6.18 -4.93 9.23
C ASN A 203 -6.61 -4.14 10.49
N ARG A 204 -7.49 -3.14 10.32
CA ARG A 204 -7.86 -2.19 11.40
C ARG A 204 -8.82 -2.73 12.46
N THR A 205 -9.32 -3.94 12.30
CA THR A 205 -10.18 -4.57 13.30
C THR A 205 -9.89 -6.06 13.30
N ILE A 206 -9.22 -6.55 14.33
CA ILE A 206 -9.20 -7.98 14.67
C ILE A 206 -10.60 -8.31 15.19
N GLN A 207 -11.60 -8.29 14.31
CA GLN A 207 -12.89 -8.88 14.62
C GLN A 207 -12.80 -10.37 14.31
N PRO A 208 -13.00 -11.24 15.30
CA PRO A 208 -13.18 -12.65 15.02
C PRO A 208 -14.52 -12.78 14.27
N GLN A 209 -14.53 -13.57 13.19
CA GLN A 209 -15.73 -14.08 12.51
C GLN A 209 -16.24 -13.26 11.30
N SER A 210 -15.53 -13.42 10.18
CA SER A 210 -16.03 -13.55 8.78
C SER A 210 -14.99 -13.12 7.74
N ALA A 211 -13.72 -12.99 8.13
CA ALA A 211 -12.62 -12.56 7.28
C ALA A 211 -12.50 -13.38 5.99
N ARG A 212 -12.72 -12.74 4.82
CA ARG A 212 -12.17 -13.24 3.56
C ARG A 212 -10.64 -13.12 3.67
N SER A 213 -10.02 -14.30 3.68
CA SER A 213 -8.59 -14.51 3.88
C SER A 213 -7.77 -13.94 2.73
N CYS A 214 -6.50 -13.61 3.01
CA CYS A 214 -5.53 -13.35 1.96
C CYS A 214 -5.45 -14.56 1.02
N LYS A 215 -5.56 -14.30 -0.27
CA LYS A 215 -5.58 -15.32 -1.32
C LYS A 215 -4.26 -15.24 -2.07
N LYS A 216 -3.40 -16.24 -1.87
CA LYS A 216 -2.27 -16.51 -2.76
C LYS A 216 -2.80 -17.36 -3.92
N MET A 217 -2.54 -16.95 -5.15
CA MET A 217 -2.85 -17.79 -6.30
C MET A 217 -1.83 -18.92 -6.40
N SER A 218 -2.27 -20.14 -6.66
CA SER A 218 -1.45 -21.38 -6.57
C SER A 218 -0.18 -21.33 -7.44
N ASP A 219 -0.17 -20.51 -8.48
CA ASP A 219 0.92 -20.44 -9.47
C ASP A 219 1.35 -19.00 -9.81
N SER A 220 0.87 -18.00 -9.06
CA SER A 220 1.27 -16.61 -9.27
C SER A 220 2.02 -16.08 -8.05
N SER A 221 2.99 -15.20 -8.28
CA SER A 221 3.64 -14.46 -7.21
C SER A 221 2.74 -13.36 -6.64
N LEU A 222 1.53 -13.17 -7.16
CA LEU A 222 0.55 -12.22 -6.66
C LEU A 222 -0.27 -12.74 -5.47
N VAL A 223 -0.65 -11.78 -4.62
CA VAL A 223 -1.57 -11.94 -3.51
C VAL A 223 -2.65 -10.86 -3.54
N ILE A 224 -3.82 -11.24 -3.04
CA ILE A 224 -4.89 -10.31 -2.70
C ILE A 224 -4.93 -10.19 -1.19
N VAL A 225 -4.93 -8.95 -0.71
CA VAL A 225 -5.14 -8.62 0.69
C VAL A 225 -6.47 -7.89 0.80
N SER A 226 -7.48 -8.53 1.37
CA SER A 226 -8.79 -7.92 1.62
C SER A 226 -8.83 -7.32 3.03
N ARG A 227 -9.58 -6.24 3.20
CA ARG A 227 -9.79 -5.63 4.52
C ARG A 227 -10.47 -6.61 5.48
N GLY A 228 -9.94 -6.70 6.70
CA GLY A 228 -10.37 -7.68 7.70
C GLY A 228 -9.75 -9.08 7.53
N GLY A 229 -8.96 -9.30 6.48
CA GLY A 229 -8.17 -10.52 6.30
C GLY A 229 -6.80 -10.41 6.99
N ALA A 230 -6.43 -11.43 7.76
CA ALA A 230 -5.06 -11.57 8.26
C ALA A 230 -4.21 -12.34 7.23
N CYS A 231 -3.14 -11.74 6.71
CA CYS A 231 -2.16 -12.48 5.91
C CYS A 231 -1.05 -13.01 6.81
N GLN A 232 -0.76 -14.30 6.74
CA GLN A 232 0.49 -14.83 7.26
C GLN A 232 1.54 -14.82 6.14
N GLN A 233 2.77 -14.43 6.47
CA GLN A 233 3.90 -14.66 5.56
C GLN A 233 4.11 -16.19 5.48
N TYR A 234 4.14 -16.71 4.26
CA TYR A 234 4.50 -18.11 3.98
C TYR A 234 6.01 -18.27 3.99
#